data_AF-A0A6G0QNU7-F1
#
_entry.id   AF-A0A6G0QNU7-F1
#
_cell.length_a   1.000
_cell.length_b   1.000
_cell.length_c   1.000
_cell.angle_alpha   90.00
_cell.angle_beta   90.00
_cell.angle_gamma   90.00
#
_symmetry.space_group_name_H-M   'P 1'
#
loop_
_entity.id
_entity.type
_entity.pdbx_description
1 polymer ?
#
loop_
_entity_poly.entity_id
_entity_poly.type
_entity_poly.pdbx_seq_one_letter_code
_entity_poly.pdbx_strand_id
1 'polypeptide(L)'
;MLDNTPKQLEAGNYDSQASPTFKGERKSVVGASIPQLLMISMTRMAIRMAWTAQWSALGPYLETMIPKYAVQLAQIICPVTGILVVPTVGAFSDHSTSKWGRRRPFLLNGAIASAICWTAMGYTRQIGDALGDYGTGKKGKPTDRTWTIVFTILFYVWMDITANVMQTLLNLLISDFAGERQTLGAALGQGWSALGAEMVSSYIYAFGAAHLTLRWFLFMLSVVMVTTVAVACFFSQEKPHEKPEQQRSDTSWVVVNKAFESIYNSFKTLPGELFKYCIIVFCVMYGYTAYNGNKGQFFGIEVYGGSAKGANICARDCSAAQDAYNRRFALLEGTRTSFSVFWASSTRGLCRGYLRPRSFLCRC
;
A
#
# COMPACT_ATOMS: atom_id res chain seq x y z
N MET A 1 20.37 -38.45 9.71
CA MET A 1 18.99 -38.75 10.16
C MET A 1 17.99 -37.83 9.42
N LEU A 2 18.12 -37.70 8.09
CA LEU A 2 17.40 -36.74 7.23
C LEU A 2 17.08 -37.43 5.90
N ASP A 3 16.23 -38.45 5.91
CA ASP A 3 15.91 -39.17 4.67
C ASP A 3 14.49 -39.78 4.67
N ASN A 4 13.50 -39.04 5.18
CA ASN A 4 12.09 -39.48 5.08
C ASN A 4 11.06 -38.32 5.06
N THR A 5 11.52 -37.07 5.01
CA THR A 5 10.66 -35.88 4.98
C THR A 5 9.63 -35.87 3.82
N PRO A 6 9.97 -36.33 2.60
CA PRO A 6 8.99 -36.38 1.52
C PRO A 6 7.84 -37.37 1.79
N LYS A 7 8.14 -38.52 2.39
CA LYS A 7 7.14 -39.56 2.70
C LYS A 7 6.22 -39.17 3.86
N GLN A 8 6.69 -38.36 4.81
CA GLN A 8 5.88 -37.84 5.92
C GLN A 8 4.82 -36.83 5.46
N LEU A 9 5.10 -36.07 4.40
CA LEU A 9 4.15 -35.10 3.82
C LEU A 9 3.01 -35.78 3.04
N GLU A 10 3.28 -36.91 2.38
CA GLU A 10 2.24 -37.71 1.71
C GLU A 10 1.35 -38.47 2.70
N ALA A 11 1.86 -38.78 3.90
CA ALA A 11 1.14 -39.49 4.95
C ALA A 11 0.17 -38.60 5.77
N GLY A 12 0.02 -37.32 5.43
CA GLY A 12 -0.93 -36.41 6.09
C GLY A 12 -0.55 -35.98 7.52
N ASN A 13 0.70 -36.20 7.93
CA ASN A 13 1.15 -35.91 9.29
C ASN A 13 1.70 -34.47 9.42
N TYR A 14 0.81 -33.49 9.29
CA TYR A 14 1.12 -32.05 9.38
C TYR A 14 1.49 -31.58 10.79
N ASP A 15 1.27 -32.41 11.81
CA ASP A 15 1.47 -32.05 13.22
C ASP A 15 2.95 -31.84 13.58
N SER A 16 3.87 -32.45 12.83
CA SER A 16 5.32 -32.30 13.04
C SER A 16 5.88 -30.93 12.59
N GLN A 17 5.11 -30.17 11.81
CA GLN A 17 5.45 -28.81 11.35
C GLN A 17 4.54 -27.72 11.93
N ALA A 18 3.66 -28.08 12.87
CA ALA A 18 2.92 -27.09 13.62
C ALA A 18 3.89 -26.20 14.40
N SER A 19 3.69 -24.87 14.35
CA SER A 19 4.39 -23.93 15.23
C SER A 19 4.40 -24.49 16.66
N PRO A 20 5.53 -24.41 17.39
CA PRO A 20 5.65 -25.01 18.72
C PRO A 20 4.46 -24.61 19.58
N THR A 21 3.60 -25.59 19.87
CA THR A 21 2.42 -25.40 20.69
C THR A 21 2.91 -25.14 22.11
N PHE A 22 2.82 -23.88 22.52
CA PHE A 22 3.12 -23.47 23.89
C PHE A 22 2.22 -24.28 24.83
N LYS A 23 2.81 -25.15 25.67
CA LYS A 23 2.12 -25.96 26.69
C LYS A 23 1.73 -25.10 27.91
N GLY A 24 1.02 -24.01 27.66
CA GLY A 24 0.29 -23.27 28.67
C GLY A 24 -1.11 -23.02 28.13
N GLU A 25 -2.14 -23.08 28.98
CA GLU A 25 -3.49 -22.68 28.60
C GLU A 25 -3.42 -21.27 27.97
N ARG A 26 -3.53 -21.19 26.63
CA ARG A 26 -3.92 -19.93 26.00
C ARG A 26 -5.33 -19.68 26.52
N LYS A 27 -5.47 -18.74 27.46
CA LYS A 27 -6.74 -18.03 27.63
C LYS A 27 -7.12 -17.59 26.24
N SER A 28 -8.17 -18.20 25.66
CA SER A 28 -8.64 -17.85 24.33
C SER A 28 -8.93 -16.36 24.37
N VAL A 29 -8.04 -15.55 23.79
CA VAL A 29 -8.27 -14.12 23.72
C VAL A 29 -9.49 -14.01 22.84
N VAL A 30 -10.64 -13.68 23.45
CA VAL A 30 -11.91 -13.54 22.74
C VAL A 30 -11.67 -12.45 21.69
N GLY A 31 -11.40 -12.89 20.46
CA GLY A 31 -11.20 -11.99 19.33
C GLY A 31 -12.44 -11.11 19.20
N ALA A 32 -12.25 -9.90 18.69
CA ALA A 32 -13.36 -8.98 18.49
C ALA A 32 -14.49 -9.63 17.68
N SER A 33 -15.71 -9.17 17.93
CA SER A 33 -16.86 -9.60 17.12
C SER A 33 -16.58 -9.35 15.64
N ILE A 34 -17.10 -10.22 14.76
CA ILE A 34 -16.96 -10.07 13.30
C ILE A 34 -17.33 -8.65 12.80
N PRO A 35 -18.44 -8.02 13.24
CA PRO A 35 -18.75 -6.65 12.82
C PRO A 35 -17.71 -5.63 13.31
N GLN A 36 -17.19 -5.77 14.53
CA GLN A 36 -16.12 -4.90 15.02
C GLN A 36 -14.83 -5.07 14.20
N LEU A 37 -14.44 -6.30 13.87
CA LEU A 37 -13.29 -6.58 13.02
C LEU A 37 -13.46 -6.03 11.60
N LEU A 38 -14.69 -6.07 11.08
CA LEU A 38 -15.05 -5.50 9.79
C LEU A 38 -14.92 -3.97 9.79
N MET A 39 -15.36 -3.29 10.85
CA MET A 39 -15.23 -1.84 11.01
C MET A 39 -13.77 -1.40 11.17
N ILE A 40 -12.97 -2.14 11.94
CA ILE A 40 -11.53 -1.88 12.11
C ILE A 40 -10.80 -2.06 10.77
N SER A 41 -11.18 -3.07 9.98
CA SER A 41 -10.56 -3.36 8.69
C SER A 41 -10.89 -2.35 7.59
N MET A 42 -11.88 -1.47 7.82
CA MET A 42 -12.36 -0.50 6.83
C MET A 42 -11.26 0.48 6.38
N THR A 43 -10.34 0.85 7.27
CA THR A 43 -9.19 1.73 6.93
C THR A 43 -8.31 1.14 5.83
N ARG A 44 -8.35 -0.18 5.60
CA ARG A 44 -7.61 -0.82 4.52
C ARG A 44 -8.08 -0.38 3.14
N MET A 45 -9.34 0.02 3.04
CA MET A 45 -9.91 0.65 1.85
C MET A 45 -9.16 1.94 1.51
N ALA A 46 -9.04 2.87 2.45
CA ALA A 46 -8.41 4.17 2.22
C ALA A 46 -6.91 4.05 1.88
N ILE A 47 -6.19 3.16 2.56
CA ILE A 47 -4.77 2.89 2.25
C ILE A 47 -4.63 2.34 0.83
N ARG A 48 -5.54 1.47 0.39
CA ARG A 48 -5.48 0.88 -0.95
C ARG A 48 -5.92 1.86 -2.02
N MET A 49 -6.82 2.79 -1.70
CA MET A 49 -7.09 3.95 -2.55
C MET A 49 -5.85 4.82 -2.73
N ALA A 50 -5.10 5.12 -1.65
CA ALA A 50 -3.87 5.91 -1.71
C ALA A 50 -2.84 5.29 -2.67
N TRP A 51 -2.55 4.00 -2.51
CA TRP A 51 -1.66 3.28 -3.42
C TRP A 51 -2.20 3.27 -4.85
N THR A 52 -3.49 3.01 -5.03
CA THR A 52 -4.10 2.98 -6.37
C THR A 52 -3.98 4.33 -7.07
N ALA A 53 -4.25 5.42 -6.34
CA ALA A 53 -4.12 6.81 -6.77
C ALA A 53 -2.68 7.18 -7.12
N GLN A 54 -1.70 6.66 -6.38
CA GLN A 54 -0.28 6.85 -6.70
C GLN A 54 0.05 6.34 -8.10
N TRP A 55 -0.41 5.12 -8.42
CA TRP A 55 -0.13 4.48 -9.70
C TRP A 55 -0.96 5.04 -10.86
N SER A 56 -2.24 5.40 -10.66
CA SER A 56 -3.09 5.90 -11.76
C SER A 56 -3.04 7.40 -11.98
N ALA A 57 -2.88 8.20 -10.91
CA ALA A 57 -2.93 9.65 -11.02
C ALA A 57 -1.52 10.26 -10.92
N LEU A 58 -0.80 9.96 -9.84
CA LEU A 58 0.47 10.64 -9.55
C LEU A 58 1.61 10.18 -10.45
N GLY A 59 1.70 8.88 -10.78
CA GLY A 59 2.70 8.36 -11.72
C GLY A 59 2.65 9.08 -13.07
N PRO A 60 1.50 9.09 -13.77
CA PRO A 60 1.35 9.82 -15.01
C PRO A 60 1.55 11.33 -14.87
N TYR A 61 1.20 11.92 -13.72
CA TYR A 61 1.47 13.33 -13.45
C TYR A 61 2.98 13.63 -13.44
N LEU A 62 3.78 12.82 -12.73
CA LEU A 62 5.24 12.91 -12.73
C LEU A 62 5.84 12.71 -14.13
N GLU A 63 5.35 11.72 -14.89
CA GLU A 63 5.81 11.45 -16.26
C GLU A 63 5.66 12.64 -17.22
N THR A 64 4.72 13.56 -16.94
CA THR A 64 4.53 14.76 -17.77
C THR A 64 5.47 15.91 -17.43
N MET A 65 6.16 15.84 -16.29
CA MET A 65 7.01 16.91 -15.77
C MET A 65 8.51 16.59 -15.80
N ILE A 66 8.86 15.32 -15.64
CA ILE A 66 10.25 14.88 -15.51
C ILE A 66 10.59 13.79 -16.53
N PRO A 67 11.87 13.65 -16.92
CA PRO A 67 12.30 12.60 -17.84
C PRO A 67 12.06 11.20 -17.25
N LYS A 68 11.88 10.20 -18.13
CA LYS A 68 11.51 8.83 -17.77
C LYS A 68 12.42 8.20 -16.70
N TYR A 69 13.73 8.40 -16.80
CA TYR A 69 14.68 7.84 -15.82
C TYR A 69 14.45 8.41 -14.41
N ALA A 70 14.08 9.70 -14.30
CA ALA A 70 13.84 10.35 -13.01
C ALA A 70 12.54 9.87 -12.36
N VAL A 71 11.51 9.55 -13.15
CA VAL A 71 10.28 8.91 -12.65
C VAL A 71 10.60 7.55 -12.03
N GLN A 72 11.42 6.74 -12.71
CA GLN A 72 11.84 5.43 -12.20
C GLN A 72 12.67 5.56 -10.91
N LEU A 73 13.56 6.54 -10.83
CA LEU A 73 14.29 6.85 -9.59
C LEU A 73 13.34 7.24 -8.45
N ALA A 74 12.34 8.07 -8.73
CA ALA A 74 11.33 8.44 -7.73
C ALA A 74 10.53 7.22 -7.23
N GLN A 75 10.25 6.25 -8.12
CA GLN A 75 9.58 5.00 -7.76
C GLN A 75 10.46 4.05 -6.92
N ILE A 76 11.79 4.14 -7.03
CA ILE A 76 12.73 3.39 -6.15
C ILE A 76 12.72 3.93 -4.72
N ILE A 77 12.35 5.20 -4.52
CA ILE A 77 12.26 5.75 -3.17
C ILE A 77 11.22 4.98 -2.34
N CYS A 78 10.10 4.57 -2.94
CA CYS A 78 9.01 3.82 -2.30
C CYS A 78 9.40 2.49 -1.62
N PRO A 79 10.13 1.56 -2.25
CA PRO A 79 10.61 0.36 -1.57
C PRO A 79 11.67 0.68 -0.49
N VAL A 80 12.52 1.70 -0.70
CA VAL A 80 13.55 2.10 0.26
C VAL A 80 12.93 2.65 1.55
N THR A 81 11.95 3.54 1.42
CA THR A 81 11.16 4.06 2.55
C THR A 81 10.43 2.92 3.26
N GLY A 82 9.83 1.97 2.52
CA GLY A 82 9.19 0.79 3.11
C GLY A 82 10.12 -0.02 4.02
N ILE A 83 11.36 -0.30 3.58
CA ILE A 83 12.35 -1.05 4.37
C ILE A 83 12.68 -0.35 5.69
N LEU A 84 12.77 0.98 5.68
CA LEU A 84 13.15 1.76 6.87
C LEU A 84 11.95 2.04 7.80
N VAL A 85 10.81 2.43 7.23
CA VAL A 85 9.64 2.92 7.96
C VAL A 85 8.91 1.78 8.67
N VAL A 86 8.70 0.65 7.99
CA VAL A 86 7.92 -0.48 8.52
C VAL A 86 8.44 -0.98 9.89
N PRO A 87 9.73 -1.35 10.05
CA PRO A 87 10.22 -1.84 11.34
C PRO A 87 10.31 -0.76 12.42
N THR A 88 10.68 0.46 12.01
CA THR A 88 10.80 1.61 12.91
C THR A 88 9.44 1.94 13.54
N VAL A 89 8.39 2.05 12.72
CA VAL A 89 7.03 2.35 13.17
C VAL A 89 6.47 1.19 14.00
N GLY A 90 6.71 -0.06 13.59
CA GLY A 90 6.30 -1.23 14.36
C GLY A 90 6.83 -1.17 15.80
N ALA A 91 8.15 -0.98 15.94
CA ALA A 91 8.82 -0.93 17.24
C ALA A 91 8.36 0.27 18.10
N PHE A 92 8.23 1.46 17.50
CA PHE A 92 7.71 2.63 18.22
C PHE A 92 6.26 2.47 18.65
N SER A 93 5.42 1.91 17.77
CA SER A 93 4.02 1.68 18.09
C SER A 93 3.88 0.68 19.24
N ASP A 94 4.70 -0.37 19.27
CA ASP A 94 4.66 -1.38 20.33
C ASP A 94 5.14 -0.87 21.69
N HIS A 95 5.96 0.19 21.72
CA HIS A 95 6.43 0.84 22.94
C HIS A 95 5.52 1.99 23.42
N SER A 96 4.38 2.24 22.77
CA SER A 96 3.47 3.33 23.14
C SER A 96 2.59 2.98 24.35
N THR A 97 2.52 3.88 25.33
CA THR A 97 1.67 3.75 26.54
C THR A 97 0.56 4.79 26.59
N SER A 98 0.11 5.30 25.44
CA SER A 98 -0.94 6.31 25.41
C SER A 98 -2.24 5.81 26.02
N LYS A 99 -2.98 6.70 26.71
CA LYS A 99 -4.31 6.43 27.29
C LYS A 99 -5.35 6.03 26.23
N TRP A 100 -5.10 6.36 24.97
CA TRP A 100 -5.97 5.99 23.84
C TRP A 100 -5.65 4.62 23.23
N GLY A 101 -4.73 3.87 23.83
CA GLY A 101 -4.24 2.61 23.29
C GLY A 101 -2.85 2.77 22.67
N ARG A 102 -2.26 1.63 22.32
CA ARG A 102 -0.89 1.52 21.86
C ARG A 102 -0.75 2.00 20.40
N ARG A 103 -1.66 1.57 19.52
CA ARG A 103 -1.53 1.74 18.05
C ARG A 103 -2.39 2.87 17.47
N ARG A 104 -3.52 3.20 18.12
CA ARG A 104 -4.46 4.27 17.71
C ARG A 104 -3.85 5.68 17.51
N PRO A 105 -3.02 6.22 18.42
CA PRO A 105 -2.51 7.59 18.25
C PRO A 105 -1.59 7.70 17.02
N PHE A 106 -0.80 6.67 16.73
CA PHE A 106 0.04 6.64 15.53
C PHE A 106 -0.80 6.57 14.26
N LEU A 107 -1.90 5.81 14.28
CA LEU A 107 -2.81 5.71 13.14
C LEU A 107 -3.52 7.05 12.86
N LEU A 108 -3.99 7.74 13.90
CA LEU A 108 -4.60 9.08 13.78
C LEU A 108 -3.61 10.12 13.26
N ASN A 109 -2.39 10.15 13.82
CA ASN A 109 -1.35 11.06 13.36
C ASN A 109 -0.97 10.81 11.90
N GLY A 110 -0.89 9.53 11.48
CA GLY A 110 -0.67 9.16 10.09
C GLY A 110 -1.79 9.63 9.16
N ALA A 111 -3.05 9.55 9.60
CA ALA A 111 -4.20 10.01 8.83
C ALA A 111 -4.22 11.53 8.65
N ILE A 112 -3.94 12.28 9.73
CA ILE A 112 -3.84 13.74 9.69
C ILE A 112 -2.67 14.16 8.79
N ALA A 113 -1.50 13.54 8.95
CA ALA A 113 -0.33 13.81 8.12
C ALA A 113 -0.60 13.52 6.63
N SER A 114 -1.33 12.44 6.32
CA SER A 114 -1.73 12.12 4.95
C SER A 114 -2.72 13.14 4.37
N ALA A 115 -3.71 13.57 5.17
CA ALA A 115 -4.67 14.60 4.73
C ALA A 115 -4.00 15.95 4.46
N ILE A 116 -3.04 16.36 5.29
CA ILE A 116 -2.22 17.55 5.07
C ILE A 116 -1.40 17.39 3.79
N CYS A 117 -0.72 16.26 3.63
CA CYS A 117 0.11 15.97 2.46
C CYS A 117 -0.70 16.04 1.15
N TRP A 118 -1.86 15.40 1.08
CA TRP A 118 -2.70 15.41 -0.12
C TRP A 118 -3.31 16.78 -0.41
N THR A 119 -3.70 17.52 0.64
CA THR A 119 -4.19 18.88 0.47
C THR A 119 -3.08 19.78 -0.09
N ALA A 120 -1.88 19.74 0.50
CA ALA A 120 -0.72 20.49 0.03
C ALA A 120 -0.30 20.09 -1.39
N MET A 121 -0.35 18.80 -1.71
CA MET A 121 -0.08 18.28 -3.05
C MET A 121 -1.03 18.88 -4.10
N GLY A 122 -2.32 19.10 -3.78
CA GLY A 122 -3.27 19.78 -4.66
C GLY A 122 -2.97 21.26 -4.93
N TYR A 123 -2.11 21.88 -4.11
CA TYR A 123 -1.67 23.27 -4.23
C TYR A 123 -0.22 23.42 -4.72
N THR A 124 0.47 22.33 -5.02
CA THR A 124 1.87 22.31 -5.53
C THR A 124 2.15 23.33 -6.62
N ARG A 125 1.27 23.44 -7.62
CA ARG A 125 1.42 24.42 -8.70
C ARG A 125 1.39 25.87 -8.20
N GLN A 126 0.47 26.20 -7.29
CA GLN A 126 0.39 27.56 -6.73
C GLN A 126 1.58 27.88 -5.84
N ILE A 127 2.08 26.88 -5.12
CA ILE A 127 3.29 26.98 -4.29
C ILE A 127 4.51 27.22 -5.18
N GLY A 128 4.63 26.49 -6.29
CA GLY A 128 5.70 26.70 -7.28
C GLY A 128 5.63 28.08 -7.92
N ASP A 129 4.45 28.50 -8.39
CA ASP A 129 4.23 29.82 -8.98
C ASP A 129 4.58 30.95 -7.98
N ALA A 130 4.29 30.77 -6.69
CA ALA A 130 4.62 31.75 -5.64
C ALA A 130 6.13 31.81 -5.29
N LEU A 131 6.87 30.73 -5.50
CA LEU A 131 8.30 30.62 -5.18
C LEU A 131 9.24 30.95 -6.36
N GLY A 132 8.67 31.40 -7.47
CA GLY A 132 9.42 31.92 -8.61
C GLY A 132 9.39 31.05 -9.86
N ASP A 133 8.54 30.02 -9.93
CA ASP A 133 8.27 29.35 -11.21
C ASP A 133 7.61 30.34 -12.19
N TYR A 134 8.15 30.47 -13.39
CA TYR A 134 7.63 31.35 -14.43
C TYR A 134 7.24 30.55 -15.67
N GLY A 135 6.08 30.90 -16.24
CA GLY A 135 5.60 30.36 -17.50
C GLY A 135 4.26 29.64 -17.39
N THR A 136 3.32 30.04 -18.26
CA THR A 136 1.96 29.49 -18.31
C THR A 136 1.89 28.07 -18.87
N GLY A 137 3.02 27.50 -19.32
CA GLY A 137 3.07 26.18 -19.97
C GLY A 137 2.60 26.16 -21.42
N LYS A 138 2.20 27.30 -22.01
CA LYS A 138 1.83 27.34 -23.43
C LYS A 138 3.04 26.96 -24.30
N LYS A 139 2.81 26.15 -25.35
CA LYS A 139 3.83 25.79 -26.35
C LYS A 139 4.53 27.07 -26.85
N GLY A 140 5.86 27.13 -26.77
CA GLY A 140 6.66 28.23 -27.30
C GLY A 140 7.06 29.34 -26.32
N LYS A 141 6.77 29.23 -25.01
CA LYS A 141 7.31 30.15 -23.99
C LYS A 141 8.30 29.44 -23.05
N PRO A 142 9.44 30.08 -22.69
CA PRO A 142 10.36 29.52 -21.70
C PRO A 142 9.57 29.32 -20.40
N THR A 143 9.56 28.08 -19.92
CA THR A 143 8.83 27.68 -18.72
C THR A 143 9.83 26.96 -17.83
N ASP A 144 10.13 27.53 -16.66
CA ASP A 144 10.91 26.88 -15.62
C ASP A 144 9.95 26.47 -14.50
N ARG A 145 10.00 25.19 -14.12
CA ARG A 145 9.11 24.57 -13.12
C ARG A 145 9.88 23.81 -12.05
N THR A 146 11.11 24.22 -11.81
CA THR A 146 12.02 23.51 -10.91
C THR A 146 11.42 23.37 -9.51
N TRP A 147 10.75 24.41 -8.99
CA TRP A 147 10.14 24.34 -7.65
C TRP A 147 8.91 23.44 -7.61
N THR A 148 8.00 23.54 -8.59
CA THR A 148 6.84 22.65 -8.69
C THR A 148 7.27 21.18 -8.70
N ILE A 149 8.35 20.84 -9.43
CA ILE A 149 8.87 19.46 -9.49
C ILE A 149 9.43 19.03 -8.13
N VAL A 150 10.25 19.86 -7.50
CA VAL A 150 10.86 19.55 -6.19
C VAL A 150 9.78 19.31 -5.13
N PHE A 151 8.78 20.20 -5.02
CA PHE A 151 7.68 20.02 -4.07
C PHE A 151 6.81 18.81 -4.40
N THR A 152 6.57 18.53 -5.69
CA THR A 152 5.83 17.34 -6.10
C THR A 152 6.54 16.06 -5.68
N ILE A 153 7.86 15.97 -5.86
CA ILE A 153 8.66 14.83 -5.40
C ILE A 153 8.65 14.74 -3.87
N LEU A 154 8.80 15.87 -3.17
CA LEU A 154 8.76 15.91 -1.70
C LEU A 154 7.42 15.37 -1.17
N PHE A 155 6.29 15.84 -1.69
CA PHE A 155 4.98 15.36 -1.27
C PHE A 155 4.72 13.92 -1.72
N TYR A 156 5.28 13.49 -2.84
CA TYR A 156 5.21 12.09 -3.27
C TYR A 156 5.91 11.17 -2.26
N VAL A 157 7.12 11.54 -1.81
CA VAL A 157 7.87 10.80 -0.77
C VAL A 157 7.15 10.87 0.58
N TRP A 158 6.62 12.03 0.97
CA TRP A 158 5.83 12.16 2.19
C TRP A 158 4.64 11.21 2.18
N MET A 159 3.84 11.23 1.11
CA MET A 159 2.68 10.35 0.96
C MET A 159 3.06 8.87 1.09
N ASP A 160 4.18 8.47 0.50
CA ASP A 160 4.66 7.10 0.56
C ASP A 160 5.03 6.68 1.99
N ILE A 161 5.74 7.55 2.73
CA ILE A 161 6.06 7.33 4.14
C ILE A 161 4.77 7.16 4.95
N THR A 162 3.80 8.05 4.80
CA THR A 162 2.56 7.96 5.58
C THR A 162 1.71 6.75 5.19
N ALA A 163 1.66 6.38 3.92
CA ALA A 163 0.99 5.16 3.46
C ALA A 163 1.61 3.89 4.06
N ASN A 164 2.95 3.80 4.09
CA ASN A 164 3.67 2.69 4.73
C ASN A 164 3.47 2.64 6.25
N VAL A 165 3.51 3.79 6.93
CA VAL A 165 3.19 3.92 8.37
C VAL A 165 1.80 3.35 8.64
N MET A 166 0.78 3.86 7.94
CA MET A 166 -0.61 3.47 8.18
C MET A 166 -0.89 2.02 7.82
N GLN A 167 -0.31 1.51 6.73
CA GLN A 167 -0.43 0.11 6.33
C GLN A 167 0.12 -0.83 7.40
N THR A 168 1.27 -0.49 7.96
CA THR A 168 1.92 -1.28 9.02
C THR A 168 1.06 -1.29 10.27
N LEU A 169 0.67 -0.11 10.77
CA LEU A 169 -0.14 0.05 11.97
C LEU A 169 -1.50 -0.63 11.85
N LEU A 170 -2.12 -0.56 10.67
CA LEU A 170 -3.40 -1.22 10.44
C LEU A 170 -3.28 -2.74 10.41
N ASN A 171 -2.27 -3.30 9.75
CA ASN A 171 -2.06 -4.75 9.73
C ASN A 171 -1.86 -5.31 11.13
N LEU A 172 -1.05 -4.60 11.90
CA LEU A 172 -0.79 -4.83 13.31
C LEU A 172 -2.09 -4.74 14.13
N LEU A 173 -2.88 -3.68 13.96
CA LEU A 173 -4.17 -3.50 14.64
C LEU A 173 -5.14 -4.65 14.32
N ILE A 174 -5.28 -5.02 13.05
CA ILE A 174 -6.14 -6.13 12.62
C ILE A 174 -5.66 -7.45 13.24
N SER A 175 -4.35 -7.71 13.30
CA SER A 175 -3.83 -8.93 13.91
C SER A 175 -4.10 -9.01 15.41
N ASP A 176 -4.03 -7.88 16.13
CA ASP A 176 -4.30 -7.84 17.57
C ASP A 176 -5.78 -8.14 17.87
N PHE A 177 -6.70 -7.64 17.05
CA PHE A 177 -8.15 -7.84 17.24
C PHE A 177 -8.69 -9.15 16.65
N ALA A 178 -8.03 -9.72 15.62
CA ALA A 178 -8.43 -10.97 15.00
C ALA A 178 -8.14 -12.20 15.87
N GLY A 179 -7.18 -12.12 16.80
CA GLY A 179 -6.79 -13.24 17.66
C GLY A 179 -6.41 -14.47 16.84
N GLU A 180 -7.07 -15.60 17.10
CA GLU A 180 -6.84 -16.86 16.35
C GLU A 180 -7.48 -16.85 14.95
N ARG A 181 -8.39 -15.90 14.65
CA ARG A 181 -9.11 -15.78 13.37
C ARG A 181 -8.36 -14.88 12.38
N GLN A 182 -7.03 -15.00 12.31
CA GLN A 182 -6.18 -14.13 11.47
C GLN A 182 -6.55 -14.22 9.98
N THR A 183 -6.89 -15.41 9.48
CA THR A 183 -7.29 -15.61 8.08
C THR A 183 -8.60 -14.88 7.75
N LEU A 184 -9.57 -14.87 8.67
CA LEU A 184 -10.82 -14.13 8.51
C LEU A 184 -10.59 -12.62 8.53
N GLY A 185 -9.78 -12.12 9.48
CA GLY A 185 -9.41 -10.70 9.54
C GLY A 185 -8.67 -10.25 8.27
N ALA A 186 -7.74 -11.06 7.78
CA ALA A 186 -7.05 -10.80 6.52
C ALA A 186 -8.02 -10.79 5.32
N ALA A 187 -8.94 -11.76 5.25
CA ALA A 187 -9.93 -11.83 4.16
C ALA A 187 -10.88 -10.61 4.14
N LEU A 188 -11.39 -10.19 5.31
CA LEU A 188 -12.23 -8.99 5.43
C LEU A 188 -11.45 -7.74 5.02
N GLY A 189 -10.21 -7.60 5.47
CA GLY A 189 -9.33 -6.51 5.06
C GLY A 189 -9.07 -6.48 3.55
N GLN A 190 -8.94 -7.65 2.91
CA GLN A 190 -8.79 -7.71 1.45
C GLN A 190 -10.09 -7.36 0.70
N GLY A 191 -11.26 -7.65 1.27
CA GLY A 191 -12.55 -7.18 0.75
C GLY A 191 -12.60 -5.65 0.69
N TRP A 192 -12.29 -4.98 1.80
CA TRP A 192 -12.20 -3.52 1.87
C TRP A 192 -11.13 -2.94 0.94
N SER A 193 -9.98 -3.59 0.84
CA SER A 193 -8.93 -3.24 -0.12
C SER A 193 -9.46 -3.20 -1.56
N ALA A 194 -10.24 -4.20 -1.97
CA ALA A 194 -10.76 -4.30 -3.33
C ALA A 194 -11.73 -3.16 -3.62
N LEU A 195 -12.66 -2.88 -2.69
CA LEU A 195 -13.59 -1.75 -2.81
C LEU A 195 -12.86 -0.41 -2.96
N GLY A 196 -11.75 -0.22 -2.25
CA GLY A 196 -10.94 0.99 -2.36
C GLY A 196 -10.33 1.18 -3.75
N ALA A 197 -9.77 0.11 -4.32
CA ALA A 197 -9.21 0.17 -5.67
C ALA A 197 -10.29 0.48 -6.72
N GLU A 198 -11.48 -0.12 -6.59
CA GLU A 198 -12.60 0.11 -7.49
C GLU A 198 -13.17 1.53 -7.38
N MET A 199 -13.19 2.12 -6.19
CA MET A 199 -13.70 3.48 -6.01
C MET A 199 -12.85 4.52 -6.74
N VAL A 200 -11.51 4.36 -6.74
CA VAL A 200 -10.60 5.21 -7.50
C VAL A 200 -10.81 5.04 -9.00
N SER A 201 -10.94 3.79 -9.47
CA SER A 201 -11.20 3.49 -10.88
C SER A 201 -12.51 4.12 -11.36
N SER A 202 -13.57 3.95 -10.58
CA SER A 202 -14.90 4.49 -10.88
C SER A 202 -14.91 6.02 -10.96
N TYR A 203 -14.14 6.69 -10.08
CA TYR A 203 -13.97 8.14 -10.14
C TYR A 203 -13.32 8.59 -11.46
N ILE A 204 -12.25 7.90 -11.88
CA ILE A 204 -11.51 8.26 -13.10
C ILE A 204 -12.34 7.97 -14.35
N TYR A 205 -13.16 6.91 -14.33
CA TYR A 205 -14.12 6.64 -15.40
C TYR A 205 -15.18 7.74 -15.52
N ALA A 206 -15.71 8.25 -14.41
CA ALA A 206 -16.78 9.26 -14.42
C ALA A 206 -16.29 10.68 -14.73
N PHE A 207 -15.15 11.09 -14.16
CA PHE A 207 -14.65 12.47 -14.24
C PHE A 207 -13.49 12.66 -15.23
N GLY A 208 -13.06 11.59 -15.89
CA GLY A 208 -11.91 11.60 -16.78
C GLY A 208 -10.57 11.59 -16.02
N ALA A 209 -9.49 11.94 -16.71
CA ALA A 209 -8.14 11.78 -16.19
C ALA A 209 -7.92 12.59 -14.90
N ALA A 210 -7.51 11.89 -13.82
CA ALA A 210 -7.40 12.45 -12.46
C ALA A 210 -6.48 13.68 -12.34
N HIS A 211 -5.53 13.86 -13.25
CA HIS A 211 -4.64 15.03 -13.22
C HIS A 211 -5.35 16.34 -13.57
N LEU A 212 -6.51 16.29 -14.27
CA LEU A 212 -7.33 17.46 -14.58
C LEU A 212 -8.16 17.91 -13.36
N THR A 213 -8.58 16.96 -12.53
CA THR A 213 -9.40 17.17 -11.33
C THR A 213 -8.62 16.87 -10.05
N LEU A 214 -7.29 17.03 -10.07
CA LEU A 214 -6.37 16.57 -9.03
C LEU A 214 -6.77 17.05 -7.62
N ARG A 215 -7.26 18.28 -7.49
CA ARG A 215 -7.71 18.85 -6.21
C ARG A 215 -8.90 18.09 -5.62
N TRP A 216 -9.94 17.88 -6.42
CA TRP A 216 -11.14 17.18 -5.99
C TRP A 216 -10.86 15.71 -5.72
N PHE A 217 -9.98 15.10 -6.52
CA PHE A 217 -9.53 13.73 -6.34
C PHE A 217 -8.76 13.54 -5.02
N LEU A 218 -7.77 14.40 -4.75
CA LEU A 218 -6.99 14.37 -3.50
C LEU A 218 -7.85 14.72 -2.28
N PHE A 219 -8.81 15.63 -2.42
CA PHE A 219 -9.76 15.93 -1.35
C PHE A 219 -10.64 14.72 -1.00
N MET A 220 -11.17 14.01 -2.01
CA MET A 220 -11.93 12.78 -1.81
C MET A 220 -11.10 11.72 -1.08
N LEU A 221 -9.85 11.52 -1.48
CA LEU A 221 -8.91 10.63 -0.79
C LEU A 221 -8.75 11.02 0.69
N SER A 222 -8.49 12.30 0.98
CA SER A 222 -8.32 12.81 2.35
C SER A 222 -9.55 12.54 3.22
N VAL A 223 -10.74 12.84 2.70
CA VAL A 223 -12.00 12.63 3.43
C VAL A 223 -12.20 11.16 3.76
N VAL A 224 -11.98 10.26 2.79
CA VAL A 224 -12.14 8.81 3.01
C VAL A 224 -11.10 8.27 3.98
N MET A 225 -9.87 8.77 3.93
CA MET A 225 -8.83 8.39 4.89
C MET A 225 -9.17 8.81 6.31
N VAL A 226 -9.53 10.08 6.53
CA VAL A 226 -9.86 10.59 7.87
C VAL A 226 -11.10 9.90 8.44
N THR A 227 -12.15 9.73 7.63
CA THR A 227 -13.41 9.10 8.08
C THR A 227 -13.21 7.63 8.45
N THR A 228 -12.56 6.84 7.59
CA THR A 228 -12.32 5.41 7.86
C THR A 228 -11.39 5.20 9.05
N VAL A 229 -10.38 6.07 9.25
CA VAL A 229 -9.50 6.00 10.42
C VAL A 229 -10.24 6.41 11.69
N ALA A 230 -11.08 7.45 11.64
CA ALA A 230 -11.88 7.87 12.78
C ALA A 230 -12.81 6.74 13.23
N VAL A 231 -13.48 6.08 12.28
CA VAL A 231 -14.31 4.89 12.52
C VAL A 231 -13.47 3.76 13.14
N ALA A 232 -12.35 3.39 12.53
CA ALA A 232 -11.49 2.34 13.08
C ALA A 232 -11.01 2.68 14.49
N CYS A 233 -10.61 3.92 14.75
CA CYS A 233 -10.21 4.38 16.07
C CYS A 233 -11.36 4.35 17.06
N PHE A 234 -12.60 4.65 16.66
CA PHE A 234 -13.75 4.58 17.56
C PHE A 234 -14.07 3.14 17.99
N PHE A 235 -13.99 2.18 17.07
CA PHE A 235 -14.31 0.77 17.32
C PHE A 235 -13.15 -0.07 17.87
N SER A 236 -11.90 0.38 17.73
CA SER A 236 -10.69 -0.33 18.21
C SER A 236 -10.29 0.03 19.63
N GLN A 237 -11.22 0.21 20.56
CA GLN A 237 -10.88 0.61 21.93
C GLN A 237 -9.96 -0.43 22.61
N GLU A 238 -8.65 -0.15 22.57
CA GLU A 238 -7.61 -0.96 23.21
C GLU A 238 -7.55 -0.61 24.70
N LYS A 239 -7.36 -1.63 25.55
CA LYS A 239 -7.04 -1.40 26.96
C LYS A 239 -5.63 -0.81 27.07
N PRO A 240 -5.38 0.17 27.95
CA PRO A 240 -4.04 0.71 28.18
C PRO A 240 -3.06 -0.40 28.53
N HIS A 241 -1.90 -0.41 27.86
CA HIS A 241 -0.84 -1.40 28.11
C HIS A 241 0.12 -0.85 29.18
N GLU A 242 0.26 -1.55 30.30
CA GLU A 242 1.29 -1.25 31.29
C GLU A 242 2.63 -1.83 30.82
N LYS A 243 3.68 -1.01 30.75
CA LYS A 243 5.02 -1.47 30.35
C LYS A 243 5.63 -2.32 31.47
N PRO A 244 6.21 -3.50 31.16
CA PRO A 244 7.15 -4.14 32.07
C PRO A 244 8.36 -3.22 32.29
N GLU A 245 8.87 -3.19 33.53
CA GLU A 245 9.86 -2.23 34.03
C GLU A 245 11.14 -2.14 33.18
N GLN A 246 11.54 -3.26 32.57
CA GLN A 246 12.72 -3.40 31.71
C GLN A 246 12.63 -2.63 30.37
N GLN A 247 11.42 -2.31 29.92
CA GLN A 247 11.16 -1.64 28.63
C GLN A 247 11.00 -0.12 28.79
N ARG A 248 11.07 0.38 30.03
CA ARG A 248 10.86 1.79 30.40
C ARG A 248 12.13 2.64 30.26
N SER A 249 13.31 2.02 30.26
CA SER A 249 14.63 2.68 30.18
C SER A 249 15.27 2.68 28.80
N ASP A 250 14.67 2.01 27.80
CA ASP A 250 15.25 1.94 26.46
C ASP A 250 15.13 3.29 25.73
N THR A 251 16.26 3.84 25.27
CA THR A 251 16.29 5.04 24.43
C THR A 251 15.74 4.73 23.02
N SER A 252 15.08 5.69 22.35
CA SER A 252 14.49 5.51 21.01
C SER A 252 15.41 4.84 19.99
N TRP A 253 16.71 5.17 20.00
CA TRP A 253 17.71 4.56 19.10
C TRP A 253 17.99 3.09 19.41
N VAL A 254 17.96 2.69 20.68
CA VAL A 254 18.13 1.29 21.09
C VAL A 254 16.94 0.44 20.61
N VAL A 255 15.73 0.99 20.67
CA VAL A 255 14.51 0.34 20.17
C VAL A 255 14.59 0.07 18.66
N VAL A 256 15.04 1.06 17.89
CA VAL A 256 15.20 0.93 16.44
C VAL A 256 16.29 -0.10 16.10
N ASN A 257 17.45 -0.03 16.77
CA ASN A 257 18.54 -0.99 16.54
C ASN A 257 18.12 -2.42 16.85
N LYS A 258 17.42 -2.67 17.97
CA LYS A 258 16.87 -3.98 18.31
C LYS A 258 15.89 -4.49 17.24
N ALA A 259 15.08 -3.61 16.67
CA ALA A 259 14.15 -3.98 15.60
C ALA A 259 14.88 -4.43 14.32
N PHE A 260 15.90 -3.69 13.89
CA PHE A 260 16.73 -4.06 12.73
C PHE A 260 17.58 -5.31 13.00
N GLU A 261 18.11 -5.47 14.22
CA GLU A 261 18.83 -6.66 14.64
C GLU A 261 17.93 -7.91 14.60
N SER A 262 16.69 -7.80 15.07
CA SER A 262 15.70 -8.88 14.99
C SER A 262 15.40 -9.29 13.54
N ILE A 263 15.27 -8.32 12.63
CA ILE A 263 15.08 -8.60 11.19
C ILE A 263 16.30 -9.33 10.64
N TYR A 264 17.51 -8.84 10.93
CA TYR A 264 18.75 -9.47 10.46
C TYR A 264 18.88 -10.91 10.96
N ASN A 265 18.60 -11.14 12.25
CA ASN A 265 18.59 -12.47 12.84
C ASN A 265 17.51 -13.37 12.22
N SER A 266 16.34 -12.82 11.87
CA SER A 266 15.26 -13.55 11.19
C SER A 266 15.70 -14.02 9.79
N PHE A 267 16.42 -13.18 9.03
CA PHE A 267 16.99 -13.59 7.74
C PHE A 267 18.06 -14.67 7.89
N LYS A 268 18.89 -14.59 8.94
CA LYS A 268 19.96 -15.57 9.19
C LYS A 268 19.42 -16.93 9.63
N THR A 269 18.31 -16.96 10.37
CA THR A 269 17.70 -18.18 10.93
C THR A 269 16.62 -18.79 10.05
N LEU A 270 16.36 -18.20 8.88
CA LEU A 270 15.28 -18.59 7.99
C LEU A 270 15.50 -20.00 7.41
N PRO A 271 14.50 -20.90 7.47
CA PRO A 271 14.60 -22.20 6.80
C PRO A 271 14.68 -22.02 5.27
N GLY A 272 15.46 -22.88 4.61
CA GLY A 272 15.77 -22.75 3.18
C GLY A 272 14.54 -22.69 2.26
N GLU A 273 13.45 -23.37 2.62
CA GLU A 273 12.21 -23.33 1.85
C GLU A 273 11.53 -21.95 1.87
N LEU A 274 11.58 -21.26 3.01
CA LEU A 274 11.01 -19.92 3.15
C LEU A 274 11.89 -18.88 2.43
N PHE A 275 13.21 -19.11 2.37
CA PHE A 275 14.11 -18.27 1.59
C PHE A 275 13.82 -18.34 0.08
N LYS A 276 13.57 -19.55 -0.46
CA LYS A 276 13.13 -19.72 -1.86
C LYS A 276 11.84 -18.94 -2.12
N TYR A 277 10.88 -19.01 -1.20
CA TYR A 277 9.63 -18.24 -1.31
C TYR A 277 9.88 -16.73 -1.33
N CYS A 278 10.78 -16.21 -0.48
CA CYS A 278 11.15 -14.80 -0.49
C CYS A 278 11.71 -14.35 -1.86
N ILE A 279 12.57 -15.16 -2.49
CA ILE A 279 13.10 -14.85 -3.83
C ILE A 279 11.97 -14.82 -4.87
N ILE A 280 11.09 -15.83 -4.87
CA ILE A 280 9.97 -15.90 -5.82
C ILE A 280 9.08 -14.68 -5.64
N VAL A 281 8.69 -14.35 -4.41
CA VAL A 281 7.85 -13.18 -4.12
C VAL A 281 8.55 -11.89 -4.52
N PHE A 282 9.86 -11.76 -4.29
CA PHE A 282 10.63 -10.60 -4.71
C PHE A 282 10.58 -10.41 -6.24
N CYS A 283 10.88 -11.46 -7.01
CA CYS A 283 10.84 -11.40 -8.48
C CYS A 283 9.43 -11.08 -9.00
N VAL A 284 8.40 -11.67 -8.38
CA VAL A 284 6.99 -11.47 -8.71
C VAL A 284 6.56 -10.03 -8.41
N MET A 285 6.95 -9.46 -7.26
CA MET A 285 6.63 -8.07 -6.89
C MET A 285 7.42 -7.05 -7.71
N TYR A 286 8.66 -7.37 -8.08
CA TYR A 286 9.46 -6.54 -8.98
C TYR A 286 8.81 -6.48 -10.37
N GLY A 287 8.45 -7.64 -10.94
CA GLY A 287 7.75 -7.70 -12.23
C GLY A 287 6.41 -6.97 -12.20
N TYR A 288 5.63 -7.13 -11.14
CA TYR A 288 4.36 -6.41 -10.95
C TYR A 288 4.56 -4.89 -10.90
N THR A 289 5.56 -4.41 -10.16
CA THR A 289 5.87 -2.97 -10.04
C THR A 289 6.34 -2.40 -11.36
N ALA A 290 7.30 -3.06 -12.03
CA ALA A 290 7.83 -2.64 -13.33
C ALA A 290 6.73 -2.59 -14.41
N TYR A 291 5.82 -3.57 -14.43
CA TYR A 291 4.67 -3.58 -15.32
C TYR A 291 3.72 -2.41 -15.04
N ASN A 292 3.33 -2.20 -13.77
CA ASN A 292 2.39 -1.13 -13.43
C ASN A 292 2.96 0.27 -13.65
N GLY A 293 4.27 0.47 -13.46
CA GLY A 293 4.95 1.72 -13.77
C GLY A 293 4.99 2.03 -15.27
N ASN A 294 5.23 1.03 -16.13
CA ASN A 294 5.46 1.27 -17.56
C ASN A 294 4.23 1.06 -18.46
N LYS A 295 3.20 0.32 -18.01
CA LYS A 295 2.03 -0.03 -18.84
C LYS A 295 1.33 1.21 -19.42
N GLY A 296 1.18 2.28 -18.64
CA GLY A 296 0.49 3.49 -19.08
C GLY A 296 1.22 4.14 -20.26
N GLN A 297 2.54 4.09 -20.26
CA GLN A 297 3.36 4.60 -21.35
C GLN A 297 3.30 3.69 -22.59
N PHE A 298 3.42 2.38 -22.39
CA PHE A 298 3.36 1.41 -23.49
C PHE A 298 2.07 1.56 -24.29
N PHE A 299 0.91 1.51 -23.63
CA PHE A 299 -0.36 1.67 -24.34
C PHE A 299 -0.52 3.08 -24.93
N GLY A 300 -0.05 4.11 -24.24
CA GLY A 300 -0.15 5.49 -24.74
C GLY A 300 0.67 5.74 -26.01
N ILE A 301 1.84 5.13 -26.14
CA ILE A 301 2.78 5.37 -27.26
C ILE A 301 2.63 4.31 -28.35
N GLU A 302 2.71 3.03 -28.00
CA GLU A 302 2.77 1.92 -28.97
C GLU A 302 1.39 1.51 -29.49
N VAL A 303 0.36 1.51 -28.62
CA VAL A 303 -0.99 1.04 -29.02
C VAL A 303 -1.82 2.16 -29.62
N TYR A 304 -1.80 3.35 -29.02
CA TYR A 304 -2.58 4.50 -29.52
C TYR A 304 -1.79 5.44 -30.44
N GLY A 305 -0.49 5.19 -30.69
CA GLY A 305 0.35 6.06 -31.51
C GLY A 305 0.50 7.48 -30.93
N GLY A 306 0.29 7.63 -29.61
CA GLY A 306 0.18 8.92 -28.96
C GLY A 306 1.53 9.50 -28.50
N SER A 307 1.59 10.82 -28.36
CA SER A 307 2.80 11.52 -27.88
C SER A 307 2.61 12.03 -26.45
N ALA A 308 3.50 11.60 -25.55
CA ALA A 308 3.51 12.03 -24.15
C ALA A 308 3.91 13.52 -23.99
N LYS A 309 4.61 14.10 -24.98
CA LYS A 309 5.14 15.47 -24.88
C LYS A 309 4.00 16.49 -24.91
N GLY A 310 3.79 17.19 -23.79
CA GLY A 310 2.82 18.29 -23.67
C GLY A 310 1.35 17.87 -23.60
N ALA A 311 1.06 16.57 -23.39
CA ALA A 311 -0.31 16.07 -23.25
C ALA A 311 -1.02 16.55 -21.96
N ASN A 312 -0.25 17.05 -20.99
CA ASN A 312 -0.72 17.62 -19.72
C ASN A 312 -1.28 19.05 -19.81
N ILE A 313 -1.13 19.73 -20.96
CA ILE A 313 -1.43 21.17 -21.08
C ILE A 313 -2.57 21.44 -22.07
N CYS A 314 -2.91 20.46 -22.90
CA CYS A 314 -3.69 20.70 -24.12
C CYS A 314 -5.22 20.59 -23.94
N ALA A 315 -5.79 20.99 -22.80
CA ALA A 315 -7.21 20.79 -22.49
C ALA A 315 -8.24 21.27 -23.56
N ARG A 316 -7.87 22.15 -24.50
CA ARG A 316 -8.71 22.54 -25.66
C ARG A 316 -8.03 22.44 -27.04
N ASP A 317 -6.69 22.54 -27.11
CA ASP A 317 -5.91 22.51 -28.36
C ASP A 317 -4.94 21.30 -28.41
N CYS A 318 -5.40 20.11 -28.05
CA CYS A 318 -4.60 18.90 -28.19
C CYS A 318 -4.41 18.55 -29.67
N SER A 319 -3.17 18.22 -30.04
CA SER A 319 -2.96 17.47 -31.29
C SER A 319 -3.60 16.07 -31.17
N ALA A 320 -4.01 15.48 -32.28
CA ALA A 320 -4.63 14.15 -32.30
C ALA A 320 -3.77 13.08 -31.58
N ALA A 321 -2.43 13.20 -31.64
CA ALA A 321 -1.51 12.31 -30.94
C ALA A 321 -1.50 12.52 -29.40
N GLN A 322 -1.76 13.72 -28.90
CA GLN A 322 -1.84 13.99 -27.47
C GLN A 322 -3.20 13.55 -26.90
N ASP A 323 -4.28 13.69 -27.66
CA ASP A 323 -5.58 13.15 -27.30
C ASP A 323 -5.60 11.62 -27.32
N ALA A 324 -4.95 10.99 -28.30
CA ALA A 324 -4.79 9.54 -28.35
C ALA A 324 -4.03 9.02 -27.12
N TYR A 325 -3.01 9.75 -26.65
CA TYR A 325 -2.30 9.45 -25.41
C TYR A 325 -3.20 9.60 -24.18
N ASN A 326 -4.04 10.64 -24.10
CA ASN A 326 -4.97 10.84 -22.98
C ASN A 326 -6.16 9.85 -22.98
N ARG A 327 -6.57 9.32 -24.14
CA ARG A 327 -7.60 8.26 -24.23
C ARG A 327 -7.22 6.96 -23.52
N ARG A 328 -5.93 6.72 -23.26
CA ARG A 328 -5.45 5.54 -22.51
C ARG A 328 -6.11 5.39 -21.14
N PHE A 329 -6.48 6.50 -20.50
CA PHE A 329 -7.02 6.52 -19.14
C PHE A 329 -8.45 5.93 -19.08
N ALA A 330 -9.25 6.03 -20.14
CA ALA A 330 -10.61 5.51 -20.17
C ALA A 330 -10.67 3.97 -20.25
N LEU A 331 -9.72 3.32 -20.92
CA LEU A 331 -9.75 1.87 -21.18
C LEU A 331 -8.85 1.06 -20.23
N LEU A 332 -7.69 1.60 -19.82
CA LEU A 332 -6.73 0.88 -18.95
C LEU A 332 -7.14 0.85 -17.48
N GLU A 333 -7.96 1.81 -17.04
CA GLU A 333 -8.47 1.83 -15.68
C GLU A 333 -9.76 1.02 -15.54
N GLY A 334 -10.64 1.05 -16.56
CA GLY A 334 -11.79 0.14 -16.63
C GLY A 334 -11.40 -1.35 -16.65
N THR A 335 -10.22 -1.70 -17.18
CA THR A 335 -9.67 -3.08 -17.20
C THR A 335 -8.85 -3.45 -15.95
N ARG A 336 -8.64 -2.54 -14.98
CA ARG A 336 -8.06 -2.88 -13.65
C ARG A 336 -8.89 -3.91 -12.87
N THR A 337 -10.17 -4.03 -13.22
CA THR A 337 -11.17 -4.98 -12.66
C THR A 337 -10.73 -6.43 -12.78
N SER A 338 -10.00 -6.81 -13.83
CA SER A 338 -9.61 -8.21 -14.03
C SER A 338 -8.30 -8.56 -13.31
N PHE A 339 -7.25 -7.74 -13.43
CA PHE A 339 -5.93 -8.11 -12.93
C PHE A 339 -5.74 -7.92 -11.42
N SER A 340 -6.38 -6.91 -10.83
CA SER A 340 -6.29 -6.64 -9.37
C SER A 340 -7.09 -7.67 -8.58
N VAL A 341 -8.26 -8.06 -9.10
CA VAL A 341 -9.08 -9.16 -8.59
C VAL A 341 -8.37 -10.51 -8.81
N PHE A 342 -7.70 -10.70 -9.96
CA PHE A 342 -6.89 -11.89 -10.25
C PHE A 342 -5.65 -12.02 -9.36
N TRP A 343 -5.05 -10.91 -8.91
CA TRP A 343 -3.95 -10.93 -7.94
C TRP A 343 -4.44 -11.20 -6.51
N ALA A 344 -5.57 -10.59 -6.12
CA ALA A 344 -6.26 -10.87 -4.87
C ALA A 344 -6.86 -12.29 -4.80
N SER A 345 -7.05 -12.95 -5.94
CA SER A 345 -7.44 -14.36 -6.04
C SER A 345 -6.23 -15.29 -6.20
N SER A 346 -5.13 -14.89 -6.86
CA SER A 346 -3.89 -15.68 -6.96
C SER A 346 -3.19 -15.87 -5.61
N THR A 347 -3.23 -14.85 -4.74
CA THR A 347 -2.79 -15.00 -3.34
C THR A 347 -3.69 -15.95 -2.54
N ARG A 348 -4.97 -16.12 -2.92
CA ARG A 348 -5.83 -17.19 -2.39
C ARG A 348 -5.56 -18.56 -3.01
N GLY A 349 -5.14 -18.60 -4.28
CA GLY A 349 -4.75 -19.83 -4.99
C GLY A 349 -3.50 -20.48 -4.39
N LEU A 350 -2.52 -19.68 -3.98
CA LEU A 350 -1.31 -20.15 -3.29
C LEU A 350 -1.60 -20.74 -1.90
N CYS A 351 -2.60 -20.23 -1.16
CA CYS A 351 -3.05 -20.87 0.09
C CYS A 351 -4.03 -22.04 -0.12
N ARG A 352 -4.83 -22.05 -1.21
CA ARG A 352 -5.74 -23.16 -1.52
C ARG A 352 -5.04 -24.38 -2.11
N GLY A 353 -3.88 -24.21 -2.74
CA GLY A 353 -3.05 -25.31 -3.23
C GLY A 353 -2.45 -26.17 -2.12
N TYR A 354 -2.39 -25.66 -0.88
CA TYR A 354 -1.74 -26.33 0.25
C TYR A 354 -2.71 -26.94 1.28
N LEU A 355 -4.03 -26.75 1.12
CA LEU A 355 -5.04 -27.14 2.13
C LEU A 355 -6.27 -27.89 1.58
N ARG A 356 -6.15 -28.58 0.44
CA ARG A 356 -7.15 -29.60 0.06
C ARG A 356 -6.55 -31.00 0.11
N PRO A 357 -6.99 -31.87 1.03
CA PRO A 357 -6.92 -33.31 0.81
C PRO A 357 -7.76 -33.63 -0.43
N ARG A 358 -7.17 -34.35 -1.39
CA ARG A 358 -7.91 -35.00 -2.46
C ARG A 358 -8.88 -36.00 -1.84
N SER A 359 -10.17 -35.70 -1.88
CA SER A 359 -11.22 -36.72 -1.79
C SER A 359 -12.50 -36.18 -2.43
N PHE A 360 -12.53 -36.15 -3.76
CA PHE A 360 -13.79 -36.27 -4.49
C PHE A 360 -13.69 -37.56 -5.30
N LEU A 361 -14.28 -38.61 -4.73
CA LEU A 361 -14.67 -39.79 -5.47
C LEU A 361 -15.55 -39.34 -6.64
N CYS A 362 -15.16 -39.73 -7.85
CA CYS A 362 -16.09 -39.90 -8.96
C CYS A 362 -17.12 -40.97 -8.56
N ARG A 363 -18.40 -40.63 -8.54
CA ARG A 363 -19.50 -41.54 -8.85
C ARG A 363 -20.54 -40.80 -9.68
N CYS A 364 -20.71 -41.34 -10.89
CA CYS A 364 -21.72 -41.14 -11.93
C CYS A 364 -21.98 -39.72 -12.42
#